data_AF-A0A2V7CM84-F1
#
_entry.id   AF-A0A2V7CM84-F1
#
_cell.length_a   1.000
_cell.length_b   1.000
_cell.length_c   1.000
_cell.angle_alpha   90.00
_cell.angle_beta   90.00
_cell.angle_gamma   90.00
#
_symmetry.space_group_name_H-M   'P 1'
#
loop_
_entity.id
_entity.type
_entity.pdbx_description
1 polymer ?
#
loop_
_entity_poly.entity_id
_entity_poly.type
_entity_poly.pdbx_seq_one_letter_code
_entity_poly.pdbx_strand_id
1 'polypeptide(L)' 'MPDGELRFRRPDGRLLPEVASPPEVTGDPVEVVRARNDAEGLVLNARTMTPSWLGEHLDVGYAIDVLHPLAR' A
#
# COMPACT_ATOMS: atom_id res chain seq x y z
N MET A 1 -25.07 0.70 25.23
CA MET A 1 -24.18 -0.29 24.58
C MET A 1 -23.64 0.33 23.31
N PRO A 2 -22.40 0.08 22.92
CA PRO A 2 -21.93 0.46 21.58
C PRO A 2 -22.83 -0.22 20.55
N ASP A 3 -23.10 0.49 19.47
CA ASP A 3 -23.88 0.14 18.28
C ASP A 3 -23.42 -1.12 17.53
N GLY A 4 -22.28 -1.71 17.91
CA GLY A 4 -21.73 -2.93 17.29
C GLY A 4 -20.91 -2.66 16.03
N GLU A 5 -20.72 -1.41 15.66
CA GLU A 5 -19.92 -1.03 14.49
C GLU A 5 -18.41 -1.17 14.72
N LEU A 6 -17.70 -1.65 13.70
CA LEU A 6 -16.24 -1.74 13.71
C LEU A 6 -15.63 -0.34 13.58
N ARG A 7 -14.65 -0.04 14.43
CA ARG A 7 -13.90 1.23 14.40
C ARG A 7 -12.41 0.96 14.28
N PHE A 8 -11.81 1.45 13.21
CA PHE A 8 -10.37 1.34 12.98
C PHE A 8 -9.64 2.48 13.69
N ARG A 9 -8.58 2.15 14.42
CA ARG A 9 -7.80 3.12 15.20
C ARG A 9 -6.32 3.02 14.83
N ARG A 10 -5.67 4.17 14.86
CA ARG A 10 -4.21 4.29 14.77
C ARG A 10 -3.57 3.71 16.04
N PRO A 11 -2.26 3.39 16.00
CA PRO A 11 -1.54 2.90 17.20
C PRO A 11 -1.60 3.85 18.41
N ASP A 12 -1.80 5.15 18.20
CA ASP A 12 -1.99 6.16 19.26
C ASP A 12 -3.42 6.22 19.83
N GLY A 13 -4.31 5.32 19.38
CA GLY A 13 -5.71 5.21 19.81
C GLY A 13 -6.67 6.16 19.11
N ARG A 14 -6.20 7.09 18.28
CA ARG A 14 -7.06 8.00 17.51
C ARG A 14 -7.81 7.22 16.42
N LEU A 15 -9.02 7.67 16.09
CA LEU A 15 -9.80 7.07 15.00
C LEU A 15 -9.04 7.27 13.68
N LEU A 16 -8.96 6.22 12.87
CA LEU A 16 -8.44 6.34 11.51
C LEU A 16 -9.44 7.18 10.71
N PRO A 17 -9.02 8.28 10.06
CA PRO A 17 -9.92 9.09 9.27
C PRO A 17 -10.46 8.27 8.10
N GLU A 18 -11.69 8.54 7.70
CA GLU A 18 -12.25 7.97 6.50
C GLU A 18 -11.46 8.46 5.28
N VAL A 19 -11.01 7.52 4.46
CA VAL A 19 -10.25 7.83 3.25
C VAL A 19 -11.21 8.05 2.09
N ALA A 20 -10.82 8.91 1.14
CA ALA A 20 -11.61 9.15 -0.05
C ALA A 20 -11.89 7.84 -0.79
N SER A 21 -13.06 7.75 -1.43
CA SER A 21 -13.40 6.63 -2.28
C SER A 21 -12.32 6.43 -3.35
N PRO A 22 -11.94 5.19 -3.66
CA PRO A 22 -10.99 4.93 -4.73
C PRO A 22 -11.54 5.46 -6.06
N PRO A 23 -10.67 5.90 -6.98
CA PRO A 23 -11.09 6.31 -8.32
C PRO A 23 -11.76 5.13 -9.04
N GLU A 24 -12.75 5.42 -9.88
CA GLU A 24 -13.33 4.40 -10.76
C GLU A 24 -12.27 3.91 -11.75
N VAL A 25 -12.04 2.61 -11.75
CA VAL A 25 -11.15 1.95 -12.72
C VAL A 25 -12.03 1.36 -13.82
N THR A 26 -11.82 1.78 -15.06
CA THR A 26 -12.49 1.18 -16.22
C THR A 26 -11.80 -0.15 -16.58
N GLY A 27 -12.57 -1.23 -16.66
CA GLY A 27 -12.07 -2.57 -16.97
C GLY A 27 -11.71 -3.39 -15.74
N ASP A 28 -11.08 -4.54 -15.94
CA ASP A 28 -10.60 -5.39 -14.83
C ASP A 28 -9.36 -4.73 -14.18
N PRO A 29 -9.41 -4.34 -12.90
CA PRO A 29 -8.28 -3.70 -12.22
C PRO A 29 -7.01 -4.55 -12.22
N VAL A 30 -7.14 -5.88 -12.20
CA VAL A 30 -5.99 -6.79 -12.23
C VAL A 30 -5.28 -6.70 -13.58
N GLU A 31 -6.04 -6.72 -14.67
CA GLU A 31 -5.50 -6.61 -16.03
C GLU A 31 -4.87 -5.23 -16.28
N VAL A 32 -5.50 -4.16 -15.78
CA VAL A 32 -4.96 -2.79 -15.88
C VAL A 32 -3.59 -2.69 -15.19
N VAL A 33 -3.46 -3.26 -13.99
CA VAL A 33 -2.19 -3.27 -13.25
C VAL A 33 -1.14 -4.13 -13.95
N ARG A 34 -1.50 -5.31 -14.47
CA ARG A 34 -0.57 -6.18 -15.21
C ARG A 34 -0.04 -5.49 -16.47
N ALA A 35 -0.92 -4.93 -17.28
CA ALA A 35 -0.52 -4.22 -18.51
C ALA A 35 0.45 -3.06 -18.22
N ARG A 36 0.21 -2.32 -17.13
CA ARG A 36 1.14 -1.26 -16.69
C ARG A 36 2.49 -1.83 -16.29
N ASN A 37 2.52 -2.91 -15.51
CA ASN A 37 3.77 -3.55 -15.11
C ASN A 37 4.56 -4.04 -16.33
N ASP A 38 3.88 -4.67 -17.30
CA ASP A 38 4.49 -5.15 -18.54
C ASP A 38 5.08 -3.99 -19.36
N ALA A 39 4.36 -2.86 -19.46
CA ALA A 39 4.83 -1.66 -20.14
C ALA A 39 6.08 -1.05 -19.49
N GLU A 40 6.21 -1.16 -18.16
CA GLU A 40 7.37 -0.71 -17.39
C GLU A 40 8.48 -1.78 -17.29
N GLY A 41 8.30 -2.94 -17.93
CA GLY A 41 9.26 -4.05 -17.88
C GLY A 41 9.35 -4.75 -16.52
N LEU A 42 8.34 -4.58 -15.66
CA LEU A 42 8.28 -5.17 -14.32
C LEU A 42 7.81 -6.62 -14.38
N VAL A 43 8.74 -7.57 -14.22
CA VAL A 43 8.41 -9.01 -14.18
C VAL A 43 8.00 -9.41 -12.76
N LEU A 44 6.73 -9.18 -12.42
CA LEU A 44 6.17 -9.55 -11.12
C LEU A 44 5.67 -11.00 -11.12
N ASN A 45 6.27 -11.86 -10.31
CA ASN A 45 5.84 -13.24 -10.07
C ASN A 45 5.82 -13.54 -8.57
N ALA A 46 5.32 -14.72 -8.19
CA ALA A 46 5.21 -15.12 -6.79
C ALA A 46 6.53 -15.02 -6.03
N ARG A 47 7.68 -15.21 -6.68
CA ARG A 47 9.00 -15.09 -6.07
C ARG A 47 9.46 -13.65 -5.93
N THR A 48 9.21 -12.78 -6.91
CA THR A 48 9.60 -11.36 -6.81
C THR A 48 8.68 -10.55 -5.91
N MET A 49 7.47 -11.05 -5.63
CA MET A 49 6.55 -10.44 -4.67
C MET A 49 6.73 -10.97 -3.24
N THR A 50 7.63 -11.93 -3.02
CA THR A 50 8.00 -12.33 -1.66
C THR A 50 8.74 -11.18 -0.99
N PRO A 51 8.23 -10.61 0.12
CA PRO A 51 8.96 -9.59 0.84
C PRO A 51 10.29 -10.19 1.32
N SER A 52 11.39 -9.45 1.12
CA SER A 52 12.69 -9.81 1.70
C SER A 52 12.79 -9.48 3.19
N TRP A 53 11.74 -8.90 3.77
CA TRP A 53 11.67 -8.50 5.16
C TRP A 53 11.63 -9.73 6.06
N LEU A 54 12.65 -9.91 6.89
CA LEU A 54 12.78 -11.02 7.84
C LEU A 54 12.35 -10.63 9.26
N GLY A 55 11.69 -9.49 9.41
CA GLY A 55 11.26 -8.95 10.70
C GLY A 55 12.26 -7.98 11.34
N GLU A 56 13.30 -7.56 10.61
CA GLU A 56 14.16 -6.46 11.03
C GLU A 56 13.37 -5.17 11.28
N HIS A 57 13.90 -4.26 12.09
CA HIS A 57 13.22 -2.99 12.37
C HIS A 57 13.02 -2.22 11.06
N LEU A 58 11.77 -1.84 10.77
CA LEU A 58 11.44 -1.06 9.58
C LEU A 58 12.18 0.29 9.63
N ASP A 59 13.05 0.52 8.65
CA ASP A 59 13.66 1.83 8.47
C ASP A 59 12.65 2.76 7.77
N VAL A 60 11.87 3.46 8.61
CA VAL A 60 10.85 4.40 8.16
C VAL A 60 11.47 5.59 7.42
N GLY A 61 12.70 5.98 7.74
CA GLY A 61 13.42 7.05 7.05
C GLY A 61 13.70 6.64 5.60
N TYR A 62 14.36 5.50 5.41
CA TYR A 62 14.62 4.95 4.09
C TYR A 62 13.33 4.73 3.27
N ALA A 63 12.27 4.20 3.88
CA ALA A 63 11.00 3.97 3.20
C ALA A 63 10.34 5.26 2.69
N ILE A 64 10.47 6.36 3.43
CA ILE A 64 9.98 7.67 3.01
C ILE A 64 10.88 8.25 1.91
N ASP A 65 12.20 8.11 2.05
CA ASP A 65 13.18 8.62 1.10
C ASP A 65 13.08 7.98 -0.29
N VAL A 66 12.82 6.67 -0.37
CA VAL A 66 12.64 5.97 -1.66
C VAL A 66 11.31 6.28 -2.34
N LEU A 67 10.27 6.65 -1.58
CA LEU A 67 8.94 6.98 -2.12
C LEU A 67 8.81 8.45 -2.50
N HIS A 68 9.62 9.34 -1.94
CA HIS A 68 9.48 10.77 -2.11
C HIS A 68 10.76 11.41 -2.68
N PRO A 69 10.76 11.90 -3.94
CA PRO A 69 11.97 12.41 -4.59
C PRO A 69 12.61 13.66 -3.93
N LEU A 70 11.98 14.24 -2.90
CA LEU A 70 12.49 15.39 -2.14
C LEU A 70 12.73 15.09 -0.65
N ALA A 71 12.64 13.84 -0.23
CA ALA A 71 12.98 13.48 1.15
C ALA A 71 14.51 13.33 1.25
N ARG A 72 15.14 14.33 1.86
CA ARG A 72 16.55 14.35 2.25
C ARG A 72 16.71 15.22 3.49
#